data_AF-A0A0D6KGG3-F1
#
_entry.id   AF-A0A0D6KGG3-F1
#
_cell.length_a   1.000
_cell.length_b   1.000
_cell.length_c   1.000
_cell.angle_alpha   90.00
_cell.angle_beta   90.00
_cell.angle_gamma   90.00
#
_symmetry.space_group_name_H-M   'P 1'
#
loop_
_entity.id
_entity.type
_entity.pdbx_description
1 polymer ?
#
loop_
_entity_poly.entity_id
_entity_poly.type
_entity_poly.pdbx_seq_one_letter_code
_entity_poly.pdbx_strand_id
1 'polypeptide(L)' 'MKQALGDEDQECYAKLEEMAEQAFDDQCTGANPRYPLMNDLKELYVLAYQGCRIDAALYLKLFRW' A
#
# COMPACT_ATOMS: atom_id res chain seq x y z
N MET A 1 20.18 -9.34 8.20
CA MET A 1 19.48 -10.46 7.55
C MET A 1 18.98 -9.96 6.20
N LYS A 2 19.71 -10.25 5.12
CA LYS A 2 19.28 -9.93 3.76
C LYS A 2 18.56 -11.17 3.26
N GLN A 3 17.29 -11.31 3.64
CA GLN A 3 16.44 -12.32 3.03
C GLN A 3 16.29 -11.85 1.59
N ALA A 4 16.85 -12.61 0.65
CA ALA A 4 16.66 -12.35 -0.76
C ALA A 4 15.16 -12.46 -1.00
N LEU A 5 14.52 -11.31 -1.16
CA LEU A 5 13.19 -11.16 -1.72
C LEU A 5 13.13 -12.05 -2.96
N GLY A 6 12.13 -12.92 -3.04
CA GLY A 6 11.96 -13.83 -4.18
C GLY A 6 11.89 -13.04 -5.49
N ASP A 7 12.09 -13.68 -6.64
CA ASP A 7 12.04 -12.99 -7.93
C ASP A 7 10.71 -12.23 -8.14
N GLU A 8 9.62 -12.77 -7.60
CA GLU A 8 8.28 -12.14 -7.58
C GLU A 8 8.22 -10.87 -6.71
N ASP A 9 8.88 -10.88 -5.55
CA ASP A 9 8.95 -9.72 -4.66
C ASP A 9 9.68 -8.58 -5.38
N GLN A 10 10.81 -8.88 -6.04
CA GLN A 10 11.61 -7.88 -6.75
C GLN A 10 10.82 -7.23 -7.90
N GLU A 11 10.05 -8.02 -8.64
CA GLU A 11 9.17 -7.51 -9.70
C GLU A 11 8.07 -6.59 -9.14
N CYS A 12 7.48 -6.96 -8.00
CA CYS A 12 6.49 -6.13 -7.31
C CYS A 12 7.09 -4.78 -6.89
N TYR A 13 8.25 -4.78 -6.22
CA TYR A 13 8.93 -3.55 -5.81
C TYR A 13 9.41 -2.69 -6.99
N ALA A 14 9.76 -3.31 -8.12
CA ALA A 14 10.14 -2.58 -9.32
C ALA A 14 8.95 -1.82 -9.94
N LYS A 15 7.73 -2.36 -9.84
CA LYS A 15 6.49 -1.75 -10.37
C LYS A 15 5.80 -0.84 -9.37
N LEU A 16 6.15 -0.92 -8.08
CA LEU A 16 5.48 -0.23 -6.98
C LEU A 16 5.42 1.30 -7.18
N GLU A 17 6.50 1.90 -7.67
CA GLU A 17 6.58 3.34 -7.90
C GLU A 17 5.57 3.79 -8.96
N GLU A 18 5.58 3.13 -10.12
CA GLU A 18 4.69 3.41 -11.25
C GLU A 18 3.22 3.20 -10.87
N MET A 19 2.93 2.10 -10.17
CA MET A 19 1.57 1.80 -9.71
C MET A 19 1.05 2.86 -8.74
N ALA A 20 1.90 3.37 -7.83
CA ALA A 20 1.52 4.44 -6.93
C ALA A 20 1.26 5.75 -7.68
N GLU A 21 2.10 6.10 -8.66
CA GLU A 21 1.93 7.30 -9.49
C GLU A 21 0.62 7.25 -10.28
N GLN A 22 0.36 6.14 -10.96
CA GLN A 22 -0.89 5.91 -11.68
C GLN A 22 -2.12 6.01 -10.76
N ALA A 23 -2.04 5.44 -9.56
CA ALA A 23 -3.13 5.53 -8.59
C ALA A 23 -3.32 6.96 -8.06
N PHE A 24 -2.24 7.72 -7.87
CA PHE A 24 -2.31 9.10 -7.41
C PHE A 24 -2.96 10.02 -8.45
N ASP A 25 -2.63 9.84 -9.73
CA ASP A 25 -3.16 10.63 -10.85
C ASP A 25 -4.55 10.17 -11.34
N ASP A 26 -5.07 9.07 -10.78
CA ASP A 26 -6.41 8.58 -11.12
C ASP A 26 -7.47 9.62 -10.71
N GLN A 27 -8.41 9.89 -11.62
CA GLN A 27 -9.50 10.86 -11.38
C GLN A 27 -10.36 10.48 -10.17
N CYS A 28 -10.41 9.20 -9.80
CA CYS A 28 -11.11 8.71 -8.62
C CYS A 28 -10.41 9.09 -7.30
N THR A 29 -9.10 9.37 -7.31
CA THR A 29 -8.35 9.69 -6.09
C THR A 29 -8.82 10.99 -5.46
N GLY A 30 -9.25 11.96 -6.25
CA GLY A 30 -9.87 13.20 -5.77
C GLY A 30 -11.19 12.98 -5.03
N ALA A 31 -11.88 11.85 -5.27
CA ALA A 31 -13.12 11.50 -4.58
C ALA A 31 -12.90 10.76 -3.26
N ASN A 32 -11.66 10.37 -2.94
CA ASN A 32 -11.35 9.70 -1.69
C ASN A 32 -11.55 10.68 -0.51
N PRO A 33 -12.37 10.36 0.51
CA PRO A 33 -12.58 11.22 1.67
C PRO A 33 -11.29 11.57 2.42
N ARG A 34 -10.24 10.75 2.28
CA ARG A 34 -8.89 11.07 2.73
C ARG A 34 -7.95 11.06 1.53
N TYR A 35 -7.52 12.25 1.10
CA TYR A 35 -6.58 12.38 -0.01
C TYR A 35 -5.24 11.70 0.36
N PRO A 36 -4.84 10.63 -0.34
CA PRO A 36 -3.64 9.88 0.01
C PRO A 36 -2.38 10.60 -0.49
N LEU A 37 -1.28 10.47 0.25
CA LEU A 37 0.04 10.78 -0.29
C LEU A 37 0.54 9.61 -1.14
N MET A 38 1.46 9.88 -2.07
CA MET A 38 2.10 8.85 -2.89
C MET A 38 2.72 7.72 -2.04
N ASN A 39 3.34 8.07 -0.91
CA ASN A 39 3.91 7.11 0.03
C ASN A 39 2.84 6.25 0.72
N ASP A 40 1.66 6.81 1.01
CA ASP A 40 0.55 6.06 1.61
C ASP A 40 0.06 4.96 0.66
N LEU A 41 -0.02 5.27 -0.65
CA LEU A 41 -0.40 4.30 -1.69
C LEU A 41 0.63 3.17 -1.81
N LYS A 42 1.93 3.48 -1.76
CA LYS A 42 3.00 2.48 -1.76
C LYS A 42 2.93 1.56 -0.55
N GLU A 43 2.74 2.12 0.63
CA GLU A 43 2.56 1.32 1.86
C GLU A 43 1.34 0.41 1.75
N LEU A 44 0.21 0.89 1.23
CA LEU A 44 -0.98 0.08 0.99
C LEU A 44 -0.73 -1.06 0.00
N TYR A 45 -0.01 -0.83 -1.09
CA TYR A 45 0.35 -1.87 -2.05
C TYR A 45 1.25 -2.94 -1.43
N VAL A 46 2.25 -2.53 -0.62
CA VAL A 46 3.13 -3.47 0.10
C VAL A 46 2.34 -4.29 1.12
N LEU A 47 1.45 -3.66 1.88
CA LEU A 47 0.60 -4.36 2.85
C LEU A 47 -0.34 -5.36 2.15
N ALA A 48 -0.95 -4.97 1.03
CA ALA A 48 -1.80 -5.85 0.23
C ALA A 48 -1.02 -7.04 -0.33
N TYR A 49 0.19 -6.80 -0.85
CA TYR A 49 1.06 -7.83 -1.41
C TYR A 49 1.56 -8.82 -0.35
N GLN A 50 1.93 -8.34 0.84
CA GLN A 50 2.34 -9.18 1.98
C GLN A 50 1.18 -10.00 2.57
N GLY A 51 -0.04 -9.88 2.02
CA GLY A 51 -1.22 -10.58 2.52
C GLY A 51 -1.58 -10.11 3.94
N CYS A 52 -1.23 -8.88 4.30
CA CYS A 52 -1.60 -8.29 5.59
C CYS A 52 -3.13 -8.18 5.63
N ARG A 53 -3.78 -9.23 6.15
CA ARG A 53 -5.13 -9.14 6.66
C ARG A 53 -5.03 -8.22 7.86
N ILE A 54 -5.30 -6.94 7.65
CA ILE A 54 -5.69 -6.07 8.74
C ILE A 54 -6.94 -6.74 9.31
N ASP A 55 -6.76 -7.58 10.31
CA ASP A 55 -7.85 -8.00 11.14
C ASP A 55 -8.53 -6.70 11.58
N ALA A 56 -9.82 -6.57 11.31
CA ALA A 56 -10.56 -5.37 11.68
C ALA A 56 -10.35 -5.00 13.17
N ALA A 57 -9.91 -5.95 13.99
CA ALA A 57 -9.46 -5.78 15.36
C ALA A 57 -8.21 -4.88 15.53
N LEU A 58 -7.24 -4.83 14.62
CA LEU A 58 -6.08 -3.94 14.72
C LEU A 58 -6.46 -2.47 14.44
N TYR A 59 -7.32 -2.25 13.43
CA TYR A 59 -7.86 -0.91 13.14
C TYR A 59 -8.74 -0.39 14.29
N LEU A 60 -9.57 -1.25 14.89
CA LEU A 60 -10.39 -0.91 16.07
C LEU A 60 -9.58 -0.68 17.35
N LYS A 61 -8.35 -1.22 17.46
CA LYS A 61 -7.46 -0.99 18.61
C LYS A 61 -6.63 0.28 18.47
N LEU A 62 -6.26 0.67 17.24
CA LEU A 62 -5.39 1.83 17.01
C LEU A 62 -6.14 3.16 16.86
N PHE A 63 -7.39 3.14 16.37
CA PHE A 63 -8.19 4.35 16.10
C PHE A 63 -9.36 4.54 17.07
N ARG A 64 -9.30 3.95 18.27
CA ARG A 64 -10.24 4.24 19.36
C ARG A 64 -9.55 4.99 20.50
N TRP A 65 -9.24 6.25 20.22
CA TRP A 65 -9.35 7.41 21.12
C TRP A 65 -9.91 8.56 20.30
#